data_AF-A0A7K3XWF9-F1
#
_entry.id   AF-A0A7K3XWF9-F1
#
_cell.length_a   1.000
_cell.length_b   1.000
_cell.length_c   1.000
_cell.angle_alpha   90.00
_cell.angle_beta   90.00
_cell.angle_gamma   90.00
#
_symmetry.space_group_name_H-M   'P 1'
#
loop_
_entity.id
_entity.type
_entity.pdbx_description
1 polymer ?
#
loop_
_entity_poly.entity_id
_entity_poly.type
_entity_poly.pdbx_seq_one_letter_code
_entity_poly.pdbx_strand_id
1 'polypeptide(L)'
;MSEIAKASGLIDGPQEVMDAAQFADVSGVTHVLRFDEALCTGCGLCEAFCPMEVIAMKDGSPVAVAAEACWGCETCSGQCPVHAIRIEAAPGAGCAAEPEEPAPPLDKETRDRYREWAAVLRDVLGLRWHPVAVSLIRAGEPLPDVPEPTERLRYCQALMAARRGRALMMPANRHACPDGTSILGLTPIPAKLASGELYILFHKLDSVEAAQRMVGERPSLPARSVRATVTCPLDDPRCKAEVVAVIGTPEQMMWLSMATSYYTGHRHDFHASGYNAQCVETTLLPLTTRKINISFGCYGCRASSDVDDAMMMMGIPVTLMDDVVRGLRELGKRAIPQSRDKVYLPPF
;
A
#
# COMPACT_ATOMS: atom_id res chain seq x y z
N MET A 1 5.11 9.27 21.98
CA MET A 1 5.26 7.81 22.23
C MET A 1 3.88 7.17 22.36
N SER A 2 3.22 6.84 21.24
CA SER A 2 1.86 6.31 21.34
C SER A 2 1.87 4.90 21.94
N GLU A 3 0.87 4.59 22.77
CA GLU A 3 0.65 3.26 23.36
C GLU A 3 0.56 2.13 22.31
N ILE A 4 0.38 2.49 21.04
CA ILE A 4 0.32 1.61 19.87
C ILE A 4 1.65 0.87 19.62
N ALA A 5 2.81 1.49 19.91
CA ALA A 5 4.11 0.87 19.64
C ALA A 5 4.44 -0.28 20.61
N LYS A 6 3.97 -0.21 21.86
CA LYS A 6 4.35 -1.18 22.91
C LYS A 6 3.66 -2.55 22.83
N ALA A 7 2.62 -2.71 22.01
CA ALA A 7 1.78 -3.92 22.02
C ALA A 7 1.88 -4.78 20.74
N SER A 8 2.68 -4.41 19.74
CA SER A 8 2.29 -4.65 18.35
C SER A 8 3.37 -5.25 17.42
N GLY A 9 4.54 -5.62 17.95
CA GLY A 9 5.63 -6.22 17.14
C GLY A 9 6.23 -5.27 16.08
N LEU A 10 5.87 -3.99 16.15
CA LEU A 10 6.47 -2.89 15.40
C LEU A 10 7.88 -2.63 15.93
N ILE A 11 8.79 -2.20 15.05
CA ILE A 11 10.11 -1.76 15.50
C ILE A 11 9.93 -0.47 16.33
N ASP A 12 10.33 -0.51 17.60
CA ASP A 12 10.51 0.66 18.47
C ASP A 12 12.03 0.90 18.54
N GLY A 13 12.61 1.49 17.49
CA GLY A 13 14.07 1.60 17.31
C GLY A 13 14.50 2.04 15.90
N PRO A 14 15.79 2.36 15.68
CA PRO A 14 16.28 2.83 14.39
C PRO A 14 16.05 1.80 13.29
N GLN A 15 15.46 2.23 12.18
CA GLN A 15 15.26 1.40 10.99
C GLN A 15 16.61 0.96 10.42
N GLU A 16 16.69 -0.27 9.88
CA GLU A 16 17.84 -0.70 9.08
C GLU A 16 17.90 0.16 7.83
N VAL A 17 18.90 1.04 7.76
CA VAL A 17 19.17 1.90 6.60
C VAL A 17 20.16 1.18 5.71
N MET A 18 19.90 1.21 4.40
CA MET A 18 20.76 0.56 3.41
C MET A 18 21.02 1.50 2.24
N ASP A 19 22.22 1.41 1.67
CA ASP A 19 22.61 2.17 0.50
C ASP A 19 21.98 1.56 -0.75
N ALA A 20 21.65 2.41 -1.72
CA ALA A 20 20.88 1.98 -2.88
C ALA A 20 21.57 0.88 -3.72
N ALA A 21 22.90 0.89 -3.81
CA ALA A 21 23.69 -0.14 -4.50
C ALA A 21 23.47 -1.55 -3.92
N GLN A 22 23.11 -1.65 -2.64
CA GLN A 22 22.85 -2.92 -1.96
C GLN A 22 21.44 -3.45 -2.21
N PHE A 23 20.58 -2.72 -2.94
CA PHE A 23 19.26 -3.18 -3.39
C PHE A 23 19.28 -3.71 -4.84
N ALA A 24 20.43 -3.77 -5.50
CA ALA A 24 20.54 -4.33 -6.84
C ALA A 24 20.18 -5.83 -6.89
N ASP A 25 20.43 -6.56 -5.79
CA ASP A 25 20.15 -8.00 -5.64
C ASP A 25 18.65 -8.32 -5.56
N VAL A 26 17.81 -7.35 -5.16
CA VAL A 26 16.35 -7.48 -5.12
C VAL A 26 15.68 -7.13 -6.47
N SER A 27 16.41 -7.06 -7.59
CA SER A 27 15.86 -6.64 -8.89
C SER A 27 15.68 -7.80 -9.91
N GLY A 28 14.63 -8.61 -9.72
CA GLY A 28 14.14 -9.51 -10.78
C GLY A 28 13.39 -8.80 -11.93
N VAL A 29 13.16 -7.48 -11.81
CA VAL A 29 12.74 -6.60 -12.91
C VAL A 29 13.79 -5.53 -13.08
N THR A 30 14.42 -5.48 -14.25
CA THR A 30 15.30 -4.39 -14.64
C THR A 30 14.52 -3.36 -15.45
N HIS A 31 14.97 -2.11 -15.39
CA HIS A 31 14.37 -1.00 -16.14
C HIS A 31 15.42 -0.36 -17.02
N VAL A 32 15.03 0.04 -18.21
CA VAL A 32 15.83 0.88 -19.10
C VAL A 32 15.43 2.32 -18.86
N LEU A 33 16.38 3.15 -18.44
CA LEU A 33 16.21 4.59 -18.33
C LEU A 33 16.64 5.23 -19.65
N ARG A 34 15.72 5.94 -20.30
CA ARG A 34 16.00 6.71 -21.52
C ARG A 34 15.93 8.19 -21.22
N PHE A 35 16.92 8.92 -21.69
CA PHE A 35 17.02 10.37 -21.58
C PHE A 35 16.98 10.98 -22.98
N ASP A 36 16.06 11.91 -23.20
CA ASP A 36 16.00 12.71 -24.42
C ASP A 36 16.92 13.92 -24.28
N GLU A 37 18.10 13.84 -24.89
CA GLU A 37 19.12 14.89 -24.85
C GLU A 37 18.64 16.22 -25.46
N ALA A 38 17.71 16.18 -26.42
CA ALA A 38 17.21 17.39 -27.07
C ALA A 38 16.25 18.18 -26.16
N LEU A 39 15.57 17.49 -25.24
CA LEU A 39 14.68 18.10 -24.25
C LEU A 39 15.41 18.42 -22.93
N CYS A 40 16.44 17.67 -22.58
CA CYS A 40 17.11 17.78 -21.29
C CYS A 40 17.76 19.16 -21.10
N THR A 41 17.45 19.82 -19.98
CA THR A 41 18.03 21.12 -19.62
C THR A 41 19.18 21.02 -18.63
N GLY A 42 19.57 19.81 -18.22
CA GLY A 42 20.62 19.59 -17.22
C GLY A 42 20.28 20.04 -15.79
N CYS A 43 19.00 20.19 -15.44
CA CYS A 43 18.57 20.76 -14.15
C CYS A 43 18.90 19.92 -12.90
N GLY A 44 19.28 18.64 -13.04
CA GLY A 44 19.68 17.78 -11.92
C GLY A 44 18.55 17.20 -11.05
N LEU A 45 17.29 17.58 -11.27
CA LEU A 45 16.17 17.10 -10.44
C LEU A 45 16.03 15.57 -10.42
N CYS A 46 16.33 14.89 -11.52
CA CYS A 46 16.26 13.43 -11.59
C CYS A 46 17.26 12.71 -10.69
N GLU A 47 18.44 13.29 -10.46
CA GLU A 47 19.44 12.78 -9.50
C GLU A 47 18.98 13.05 -8.07
N ALA A 48 18.52 14.28 -7.80
CA ALA A 48 18.03 14.69 -6.49
C ALA A 48 16.84 13.82 -6.01
N PHE A 49 15.85 13.61 -6.87
CA PHE A 49 14.62 12.89 -6.54
C PHE A 49 14.71 11.37 -6.64
N CYS A 50 15.83 10.78 -7.08
CA CYS A 50 15.96 9.34 -7.14
C CYS A 50 16.20 8.77 -5.73
N PRO A 51 15.24 8.06 -5.11
CA PRO A 51 15.43 7.49 -3.77
C PRO A 51 16.48 6.37 -3.75
N MET A 52 16.76 5.81 -4.92
CA MET A 52 17.71 4.72 -5.14
C MET A 52 19.02 5.20 -5.77
N GLU A 53 19.24 6.52 -5.89
CA GLU A 53 20.52 7.09 -6.35
C GLU A 53 21.04 6.50 -7.68
N VAL A 54 20.11 6.08 -8.56
CA VAL A 54 20.38 5.39 -9.83
C VAL A 54 20.95 6.34 -10.88
N ILE A 55 20.65 7.64 -10.74
CA ILE A 55 20.96 8.68 -11.73
C ILE A 55 21.98 9.63 -11.12
N ALA A 56 23.04 9.91 -11.86
CA ALA A 56 24.02 10.94 -11.51
C ALA A 56 24.14 11.97 -12.64
N MET A 57 24.40 13.23 -12.31
CA MET A 57 24.69 14.26 -13.31
C MET A 57 26.17 14.24 -13.70
N LYS A 58 26.46 14.09 -15.00
CA LYS A 58 27.81 14.12 -15.57
C LYS A 58 27.84 15.06 -16.76
N ASP A 59 28.77 16.01 -16.77
CA ASP A 59 28.95 16.99 -17.85
C ASP A 59 27.64 17.70 -18.24
N GLY A 60 26.80 18.01 -17.25
CA GLY A 60 25.51 18.68 -17.44
C GLY A 60 24.35 17.78 -17.90
N SER A 61 24.57 16.47 -18.06
CA SER A 61 23.55 15.51 -18.49
C SER A 61 23.35 14.36 -17.50
N PRO A 62 22.12 13.81 -17.37
CA PRO A 62 21.86 12.68 -16.49
C PRO A 62 22.40 11.36 -17.07
N VAL A 63 23.01 10.55 -16.23
CA VAL A 63 23.52 9.21 -16.56
C VAL A 63 23.00 8.19 -15.55
N ALA A 64 22.47 7.06 -16.02
CA ALA A 64 22.10 5.95 -15.16
C ALA A 64 23.38 5.21 -14.71
N VAL A 65 23.81 5.42 -13.46
CA VAL A 65 25.03 4.85 -12.88
C VAL A 65 24.81 3.51 -12.16
N ALA A 66 23.56 3.19 -11.83
CA ALA A 66 23.17 1.93 -11.17
C ALA A 66 21.79 1.47 -11.64
N ALA A 67 21.60 1.28 -12.96
CA ALA A 67 20.31 0.99 -13.57
C ALA A 67 19.62 -0.28 -13.02
N GLU A 68 20.41 -1.26 -12.58
CA GLU A 68 19.97 -2.48 -11.91
C GLU A 68 19.26 -2.20 -10.57
N ALA A 69 19.65 -1.13 -9.85
CA ALA A 69 18.98 -0.71 -8.63
C ALA A 69 17.70 0.12 -8.91
N CYS A 70 17.27 0.25 -10.18
CA CYS A 70 16.07 1.01 -10.53
C CYS A 70 14.79 0.28 -10.14
N TRP A 71 13.99 0.95 -9.32
CA TRP A 71 12.70 0.44 -8.86
C TRP A 71 11.52 0.75 -9.77
N GLY A 72 11.72 1.45 -10.88
CA GLY A 72 10.59 1.89 -11.71
C GLY A 72 9.59 2.74 -10.93
N CYS A 73 10.05 3.47 -9.89
CA CYS A 73 9.16 4.26 -9.04
C CYS A 73 8.59 5.51 -9.73
N GLU A 74 9.15 5.85 -10.90
CA GLU A 74 8.79 7.00 -11.76
C GLU A 74 8.93 8.38 -11.12
N THR A 75 9.50 8.49 -9.91
CA THR A 75 9.71 9.79 -9.26
C THR A 75 10.55 10.73 -10.14
N CYS A 76 11.65 10.26 -10.73
CA CYS A 76 12.48 11.10 -11.60
C CYS A 76 11.75 11.55 -12.88
N SER A 77 10.92 10.67 -13.47
CA SER A 77 10.10 11.00 -14.64
C SER A 77 9.03 12.05 -14.29
N GLY A 78 8.34 11.88 -13.17
CA GLY A 78 7.30 12.81 -12.72
C GLY A 78 7.82 14.17 -12.24
N GLN A 79 9.10 14.27 -11.85
CA GLN A 79 9.73 15.54 -11.45
C GLN A 79 10.47 16.25 -12.59
N CYS A 80 10.57 15.63 -13.77
CA CYS A 80 11.21 16.27 -14.92
C CYS A 80 10.27 17.33 -15.54
N PRO A 81 10.58 18.64 -15.45
CA PRO A 81 9.67 19.70 -15.92
C PRO A 81 9.51 19.73 -17.45
N VAL A 82 10.44 19.10 -18.16
CA VAL A 82 10.49 19.01 -19.62
C VAL A 82 10.23 17.58 -20.13
N HIS A 83 9.85 16.67 -19.24
CA HIS A 83 9.52 15.26 -19.56
C HIS A 83 10.56 14.52 -20.40
N ALA A 84 11.85 14.83 -20.23
CA ALA A 84 12.97 14.25 -20.96
C ALA A 84 13.36 12.83 -20.51
N ILE A 85 12.60 12.21 -19.59
CA ILE A 85 12.94 10.90 -19.00
C ILE A 85 11.81 9.92 -19.26
N ARG A 86 12.18 8.71 -19.68
CA ARG A 86 11.30 7.55 -19.78
C ARG A 86 11.90 6.38 -19.03
N ILE A 87 11.05 5.62 -18.35
CA ILE A 87 11.43 4.40 -17.66
C ILE A 87 10.62 3.28 -18.30
N GLU A 88 11.31 2.28 -18.83
CA GLU A 88 10.69 1.15 -19.51
C GLU A 88 11.09 -0.14 -18.79
N ALA A 89 10.14 -1.03 -18.52
CA ALA A 89 10.47 -2.36 -18.03
C ALA A 89 11.22 -3.14 -19.13
N ALA A 90 12.33 -3.77 -18.77
CA ALA A 90 13.07 -4.60 -19.71
C ALA A 90 12.26 -5.87 -20.08
N PRO A 91 12.27 -6.32 -21.35
CA PRO A 91 11.60 -7.55 -21.76
C PRO A 91 12.14 -8.76 -20.99
N GLY A 92 11.26 -9.64 -20.52
CA GLY A 92 11.68 -10.90 -19.89
C GLY A 92 12.05 -10.80 -18.41
N ALA A 93 11.52 -9.80 -17.69
CA ALA A 93 11.60 -9.66 -16.24
C ALA A 93 10.84 -10.78 -15.47
N GLY A 94 11.11 -12.04 -15.79
CA GLY A 94 10.64 -13.20 -15.05
C GLY A 94 11.35 -13.26 -13.69
N CYS A 95 10.60 -13.60 -12.66
CA CYS A 95 11.18 -13.90 -11.36
C CYS A 95 12.03 -15.16 -11.55
N ALA A 96 13.36 -15.05 -11.42
CA ALA A 96 14.24 -16.22 -11.33
C ALA A 96 14.09 -16.87 -9.94
N ALA A 97 12.86 -17.17 -9.54
CA ALA A 97 12.58 -17.92 -8.32
C ALA A 97 12.85 -19.39 -8.60
N GLU A 98 13.57 -20.05 -7.68
CA GLU A 98 13.69 -21.51 -7.72
C GLU A 98 12.29 -22.14 -7.64
N PRO A 99 12.03 -23.27 -8.34
CA PRO A 99 10.77 -23.97 -8.23
C PRO A 99 10.51 -24.39 -6.77
N GLU A 100 9.56 -23.74 -6.11
CA GLU A 100 9.10 -24.05 -4.75
C GLU A 100 7.68 -24.64 -4.84
N GLU A 101 7.36 -25.59 -3.96
CA GLU A 101 5.99 -26.09 -3.85
C GLU A 101 5.08 -24.99 -3.26
N PRO A 102 3.96 -24.65 -3.92
CA PRO A 102 3.11 -23.58 -3.45
C PRO A 102 2.45 -23.93 -2.13
N ALA A 103 2.14 -22.91 -1.34
CA ALA A 103 1.36 -23.04 -0.12
C ALA A 103 0.03 -23.76 -0.43
N PRO A 104 -0.44 -24.63 0.49
CA PRO A 104 -1.69 -25.35 0.28
C PRO A 104 -2.84 -24.34 0.10
N PRO A 105 -3.82 -24.66 -0.76
CA PRO A 105 -4.94 -23.77 -1.02
C PRO A 105 -5.74 -23.55 0.27
N LEU A 106 -6.32 -22.36 0.39
CA LEU A 106 -7.19 -22.02 1.51
C LEU A 106 -8.33 -23.02 1.65
N ASP A 107 -8.65 -23.46 2.87
CA ASP A 107 -9.69 -24.45 3.11
C ASP A 107 -11.09 -23.95 2.67
N LYS A 108 -11.98 -24.89 2.36
CA LYS A 108 -13.30 -24.57 1.81
C LYS A 108 -14.15 -23.73 2.77
N GLU A 109 -14.10 -24.01 4.07
CA GLU A 109 -14.90 -23.30 5.08
C GLU A 109 -14.49 -21.84 5.17
N THR A 110 -13.19 -21.55 5.22
CA THR A 110 -12.67 -20.18 5.23
C THR A 110 -13.02 -19.44 3.93
N ARG A 111 -12.91 -20.09 2.77
CA ARG A 111 -13.31 -19.49 1.47
C ARG A 111 -14.80 -19.14 1.44
N ASP A 112 -15.65 -20.04 1.89
CA ASP A 112 -17.10 -19.83 1.92
C ASP A 112 -17.47 -18.69 2.89
N ARG A 113 -16.80 -18.61 4.05
CA ARG A 113 -16.96 -17.51 5.00
C ARG A 113 -16.54 -16.16 4.41
N TYR A 114 -15.41 -16.09 3.72
CA TYR A 114 -14.97 -14.82 3.10
C TYR A 114 -15.92 -14.38 1.98
N ARG A 115 -16.45 -15.32 1.20
CA ARG A 115 -17.49 -15.04 0.19
C ARG A 115 -18.76 -14.48 0.82
N GLU A 116 -19.20 -15.05 1.96
CA GLU A 116 -20.33 -14.51 2.70
C GLU A 116 -20.06 -13.08 3.16
N TRP A 117 -18.90 -12.82 3.79
CA TRP A 117 -18.52 -11.49 4.24
C TRP A 117 -18.50 -10.48 3.07
N ALA A 118 -17.90 -10.85 1.94
CA ALA A 118 -17.83 -10.02 0.75
C ALA A 118 -19.22 -9.71 0.19
N ALA A 119 -20.13 -10.69 0.16
CA ALA A 119 -21.51 -10.49 -0.28
C ALA A 119 -22.24 -9.50 0.62
N VAL A 120 -22.17 -9.66 1.94
CA VAL A 120 -22.84 -8.74 2.89
C VAL A 120 -22.29 -7.32 2.77
N LEU A 121 -20.97 -7.17 2.71
CA LEU A 121 -20.32 -5.87 2.54
C LEU A 121 -20.83 -5.17 1.28
N ARG A 122 -20.82 -5.88 0.14
CA ARG A 122 -21.25 -5.34 -1.15
C ARG A 122 -22.73 -5.00 -1.16
N ASP A 123 -23.58 -5.92 -0.74
CA ASP A 123 -25.03 -5.80 -0.88
C ASP A 123 -25.60 -4.75 0.09
N VAL A 124 -25.14 -4.73 1.33
CA VAL A 124 -25.66 -3.80 2.35
C VAL A 124 -25.12 -2.38 2.14
N LEU A 125 -23.83 -2.23 1.84
CA LEU A 125 -23.22 -0.90 1.65
C LEU A 125 -23.42 -0.36 0.23
N GLY A 126 -23.79 -1.21 -0.74
CA GLY A 126 -23.82 -0.86 -2.15
C GLY A 126 -22.40 -0.63 -2.71
N LEU A 127 -21.44 -1.47 -2.34
CA LEU A 127 -20.06 -1.33 -2.83
C LEU A 127 -20.03 -1.60 -4.33
N ARG A 128 -19.44 -0.67 -5.09
CA ARG A 128 -19.18 -0.85 -6.53
C ARG A 128 -18.13 -1.93 -6.81
N TRP A 129 -17.20 -2.14 -5.88
CA TRP A 129 -16.02 -3.00 -6.03
C TRP A 129 -15.93 -4.05 -4.94
N HIS A 130 -15.08 -5.05 -5.17
CA HIS A 130 -14.80 -6.10 -4.21
C HIS A 130 -14.05 -5.53 -3.00
N PRO A 131 -14.42 -5.90 -1.76
CA PRO A 131 -13.51 -5.83 -0.62
C PRO A 131 -12.26 -6.65 -0.94
N VAL A 132 -11.12 -6.25 -0.38
CA VAL A 132 -9.81 -6.83 -0.68
C VAL A 132 -9.29 -7.61 0.52
N ALA A 133 -9.00 -8.89 0.33
CA ALA A 133 -8.22 -9.69 1.26
C ALA A 133 -6.73 -9.32 1.13
N VAL A 134 -6.11 -8.94 2.24
CA VAL A 134 -4.70 -8.59 2.34
C VAL A 134 -3.98 -9.60 3.21
N SER A 135 -2.84 -10.12 2.73
CA SER A 135 -1.96 -11.04 3.46
C SER A 135 -0.50 -10.62 3.32
N LEU A 136 0.28 -10.72 4.40
CA LEU A 136 1.73 -10.57 4.37
C LEU A 136 2.39 -11.93 4.60
N ILE A 137 3.01 -12.48 3.57
CA ILE A 137 3.69 -13.79 3.67
C ILE A 137 5.02 -13.56 4.36
N ARG A 138 5.22 -14.19 5.51
CA ARG A 138 6.44 -14.00 6.32
C ARG A 138 7.64 -14.66 5.68
N ALA A 139 8.84 -14.21 6.05
CA ALA A 139 10.07 -14.86 5.64
C ALA A 139 10.07 -16.35 6.04
N GLY A 140 10.34 -17.24 5.09
CA GLY A 140 10.34 -18.69 5.29
C GLY A 140 8.97 -19.37 5.20
N GLU A 141 7.85 -18.64 5.11
CA GLU A 141 6.54 -19.23 4.81
C GLU A 141 6.40 -19.51 3.32
N PRO A 142 5.73 -20.60 2.89
CA PRO A 142 5.55 -20.92 1.48
C PRO A 142 4.71 -19.85 0.74
N LEU A 143 5.02 -19.59 -0.54
CA LEU A 143 4.24 -18.65 -1.36
C LEU A 143 2.94 -19.30 -1.85
N PRO A 144 1.80 -18.60 -1.79
CA PRO A 144 0.58 -19.11 -2.41
C PRO A 144 0.66 -19.03 -3.95
N ASP A 145 -0.09 -19.90 -4.62
CA ASP A 145 -0.25 -19.87 -6.08
C ASP A 145 -1.10 -18.66 -6.51
N VAL A 146 -0.42 -17.53 -6.73
CA VAL A 146 -1.01 -16.24 -7.11
C VAL A 146 -0.14 -15.58 -8.17
N PRO A 147 -0.72 -15.04 -9.26
CA PRO A 147 0.04 -14.35 -10.29
C PRO A 147 0.83 -13.16 -9.74
N GLU A 148 2.06 -13.00 -10.23
CA GLU A 148 2.84 -11.77 -10.06
C GLU A 148 2.58 -10.81 -11.22
N PRO A 149 2.61 -9.48 -10.99
CA PRO A 149 2.59 -8.53 -12.09
C PRO A 149 3.90 -8.61 -12.88
N THR A 150 3.81 -8.41 -14.19
CA THR A 150 4.97 -8.39 -15.10
C THR A 150 5.84 -7.15 -14.87
N GLU A 151 5.22 -6.04 -14.50
CA GLU A 151 5.89 -4.78 -14.16
C GLU A 151 5.86 -4.55 -12.65
N ARG A 152 6.73 -3.65 -12.17
CA ARG A 152 6.66 -3.25 -10.77
C ARG A 152 5.44 -2.36 -10.55
N LEU A 153 4.63 -2.70 -9.57
CA LEU A 153 3.47 -1.92 -9.15
C LEU A 153 3.69 -1.34 -7.77
N ARG A 154 3.04 -0.23 -7.45
CA ARG A 154 2.94 0.24 -6.07
C ARG A 154 1.96 -0.65 -5.31
N TYR A 155 2.19 -0.87 -4.02
CA TYR A 155 1.26 -1.61 -3.16
C TYR A 155 -0.21 -1.12 -3.28
N CYS A 156 -0.40 0.19 -3.38
CA CYS A 156 -1.72 0.80 -3.58
C CYS A 156 -2.41 0.33 -4.88
N GLN A 157 -1.65 0.17 -5.97
CA GLN A 157 -2.15 -0.32 -7.25
C GLN A 157 -2.57 -1.78 -7.18
N ALA A 158 -1.89 -2.61 -6.38
CA ALA A 158 -2.30 -4.00 -6.17
C ALA A 158 -3.66 -4.09 -5.46
N LEU A 159 -3.92 -3.23 -4.47
CA LEU A 159 -5.25 -3.13 -3.86
C LEU A 159 -6.30 -2.66 -4.88
N MET A 160 -5.95 -1.73 -5.79
CA MET A 160 -6.86 -1.30 -6.86
C MET A 160 -7.13 -2.38 -7.91
N ALA A 161 -6.17 -3.27 -8.16
CA ALA A 161 -6.35 -4.43 -9.01
C ALA A 161 -7.24 -5.47 -8.32
N ALA A 162 -7.00 -5.73 -7.04
CA ALA A 162 -7.78 -6.66 -6.23
C ALA A 162 -9.24 -6.25 -6.08
N ARG A 163 -9.53 -4.97 -5.83
CA ARG A 163 -10.93 -4.49 -5.77
C ARG A 163 -11.66 -4.66 -7.11
N ARG A 164 -10.94 -4.80 -8.21
CA ARG A 164 -11.46 -5.06 -9.57
C ARG A 164 -11.42 -6.53 -9.99
N GLY A 165 -11.19 -7.46 -9.06
CA GLY A 165 -11.25 -8.88 -9.36
C GLY A 165 -9.91 -9.53 -9.70
N ARG A 166 -8.77 -8.87 -9.49
CA ARG A 166 -7.44 -9.45 -9.79
C ARG A 166 -6.65 -9.78 -8.54
N ALA A 167 -6.29 -11.05 -8.36
CA ALA A 167 -5.34 -11.45 -7.32
C ALA A 167 -3.90 -11.18 -7.77
N LEU A 168 -3.09 -10.62 -6.88
CA LEU A 168 -1.67 -10.33 -7.13
C LEU A 168 -0.82 -10.71 -5.91
N MET A 169 0.32 -11.34 -6.18
CA MET A 169 1.41 -11.50 -5.24
C MET A 169 2.57 -10.60 -5.68
N MET A 170 3.16 -9.89 -4.74
CA MET A 170 4.28 -8.99 -4.99
C MET A 170 5.38 -9.19 -3.97
N PRO A 171 6.43 -9.97 -4.32
CA PRO A 171 7.72 -9.90 -3.64
C PRO A 171 8.39 -8.53 -3.84
N ALA A 172 9.48 -8.27 -3.11
CA ALA A 172 10.17 -6.96 -3.12
C ALA A 172 10.47 -6.44 -4.53
N ASN A 173 10.89 -7.33 -5.43
CA ASN A 173 11.24 -7.02 -6.81
C ASN A 173 10.04 -6.67 -7.72
N ARG A 174 8.80 -6.82 -7.23
CA ARG A 174 7.55 -6.42 -7.91
C ARG A 174 6.94 -5.14 -7.35
N HIS A 175 7.57 -4.52 -6.35
CA HIS A 175 7.12 -3.25 -5.80
C HIS A 175 7.87 -2.06 -6.41
N ALA A 176 7.12 -1.02 -6.80
CA ALA A 176 7.66 0.25 -7.31
C ALA A 176 7.77 1.35 -6.25
N CYS A 177 7.42 1.08 -4.99
CA CYS A 177 7.46 2.07 -3.90
C CYS A 177 8.44 1.63 -2.81
N PRO A 178 9.68 2.18 -2.76
CA PRO A 178 10.67 1.84 -1.74
C PRO A 178 10.18 2.12 -0.31
N ASP A 179 9.35 3.15 -0.18
CA ASP A 179 8.72 3.48 1.11
C ASP A 179 7.72 2.41 1.55
N GLY A 180 6.93 1.89 0.61
CA GLY A 180 5.93 0.85 0.88
C GLY A 180 6.58 -0.47 1.27
N THR A 181 7.67 -0.86 0.61
CA THR A 181 8.40 -2.10 0.92
C THR A 181 9.11 -2.05 2.26
N SER A 182 9.70 -0.90 2.63
CA SER A 182 10.35 -0.76 3.93
C SER A 182 9.35 -0.81 5.08
N ILE A 183 8.19 -0.15 4.92
CA ILE A 183 7.10 -0.18 5.91
C ILE A 183 6.57 -1.60 6.11
N LEU A 184 6.33 -2.32 5.02
CA LEU A 184 5.78 -3.68 5.05
C LEU A 184 6.84 -4.75 5.32
N GLY A 185 8.09 -4.38 5.61
CA GLY A 185 9.14 -5.31 6.04
C GLY A 185 9.72 -6.18 4.91
N LEU A 186 9.54 -5.80 3.64
CA LEU A 186 10.14 -6.52 2.52
C LEU A 186 11.61 -6.15 2.33
N THR A 187 11.97 -4.89 2.60
CA THR A 187 13.32 -4.38 2.41
C THR A 187 13.74 -3.45 3.54
N PRO A 188 15.03 -3.16 3.72
CA PRO A 188 15.49 -2.00 4.49
C PRO A 188 14.97 -0.67 3.88
N ILE A 189 15.12 0.43 4.61
CA ILE A 189 14.81 1.77 4.10
C ILE A 189 16.01 2.35 3.33
N PRO A 190 15.81 2.96 2.15
CA PRO A 190 16.87 3.68 1.44
C PRO A 190 17.34 4.92 2.23
N ALA A 191 18.64 5.20 2.20
CA ALA A 191 19.27 6.32 2.93
C ALA A 191 18.59 7.69 2.69
N LYS A 192 18.29 8.05 1.43
CA LYS A 192 17.59 9.31 1.09
C LYS A 192 16.17 9.42 1.61
N LEU A 193 15.47 8.29 1.79
CA LEU A 193 14.15 8.27 2.42
C LEU A 193 14.28 8.40 3.95
N ALA A 194 15.27 7.71 4.53
CA ALA A 194 15.53 7.73 5.97
C ALA A 194 15.96 9.12 6.47
N SER A 195 16.75 9.86 5.68
CA SER A 195 17.23 11.20 6.03
C SER A 195 16.12 12.25 6.08
N GLY A 196 15.00 12.00 5.40
CA GLY A 196 13.90 12.95 5.22
C GLY A 196 14.08 13.93 4.05
N GLU A 197 15.22 13.91 3.37
CA GLU A 197 15.59 14.83 2.28
C GLU A 197 14.52 14.92 1.19
N LEU A 198 13.99 13.77 0.77
CA LEU A 198 12.96 13.72 -0.27
C LEU A 198 11.70 14.49 0.09
N TYR A 199 11.30 14.53 1.37
CA TYR A 199 10.09 15.24 1.79
C TYR A 199 10.24 16.77 1.73
N ILE A 200 11.46 17.26 1.90
CA ILE A 200 11.80 18.68 1.70
C ILE A 200 11.82 19.01 0.22
N LEU A 201 12.46 18.17 -0.59
CA LEU A 201 12.51 18.35 -2.05
C LEU A 201 11.10 18.37 -2.67
N PHE A 202 10.18 17.55 -2.16
CA PHE A 202 8.78 17.57 -2.60
C PHE A 202 7.98 18.79 -2.09
N HIS A 203 8.58 19.68 -1.30
CA HIS A 203 7.88 20.76 -0.59
C HIS A 203 6.68 20.27 0.24
N LYS A 204 6.80 19.05 0.80
CA LYS A 204 5.77 18.47 1.67
C LYS A 204 5.94 18.90 3.12
N LEU A 205 7.17 19.23 3.49
CA LEU A 205 7.55 19.67 4.83
C LEU A 205 8.56 20.81 4.74
N ASP A 206 8.54 21.67 5.75
CA ASP A 206 9.33 22.91 5.80
C ASP A 206 10.77 22.67 6.27
N SER A 207 10.97 21.77 7.23
CA SER A 207 12.28 21.55 7.85
C SER A 207 12.67 20.07 7.91
N VAL A 208 13.98 19.81 7.89
CA VAL A 208 14.54 18.46 8.02
C VAL A 208 14.10 17.82 9.34
N GLU A 209 14.00 18.58 10.44
CA GLU A 209 13.52 18.03 11.71
C GLU A 209 12.06 17.54 11.61
N ALA A 210 11.21 18.27 10.88
CA ALA A 210 9.83 17.84 10.64
C ALA A 210 9.80 16.55 9.79
N ALA A 211 10.64 16.46 8.76
CA ALA A 211 10.76 15.27 7.92
C ALA A 211 11.25 14.04 8.69
N GLN A 212 12.29 14.21 9.51
CA GLN A 212 12.81 13.14 10.36
C GLN A 212 11.80 12.69 11.41
N ARG A 213 11.03 13.61 12.00
CA ARG A 213 9.94 13.25 12.92
C ARG A 213 8.88 12.42 12.23
N MET A 214 8.43 12.82 11.04
CA MET A 214 7.43 12.06 10.28
C MET A 214 7.94 10.65 9.92
N VAL A 215 9.21 10.52 9.50
CA VAL A 215 9.82 9.21 9.21
C VAL A 215 9.95 8.37 10.47
N GLY A 216 10.32 8.97 11.61
CA GLY A 216 10.49 8.27 12.89
C GLY A 216 9.19 7.84 13.57
N GLU A 217 8.11 8.60 13.41
CA GLU A 217 6.78 8.24 13.94
C GLU A 217 6.07 7.19 13.09
N ARG A 218 6.56 6.95 11.87
CA ARG A 218 5.98 6.02 10.93
C ARG A 218 6.26 4.57 11.35
N PRO A 219 5.23 3.75 11.59
CA PRO A 219 5.43 2.35 11.94
C PRO A 219 5.99 1.54 10.77
N SER A 220 6.82 0.54 11.07
CA SER A 220 7.36 -0.42 10.11
C SER A 220 7.53 -1.80 10.72
N LEU A 221 7.41 -2.84 9.89
CA LEU A 221 7.83 -4.20 10.24
C LEU A 221 9.35 -4.34 10.16
N PRO A 222 9.95 -5.32 10.87
CA PRO A 222 11.38 -5.63 10.73
C PRO A 222 11.76 -5.84 9.27
N ALA A 223 12.91 -5.29 8.86
CA ALA A 223 13.40 -5.44 7.50
C ALA A 223 13.57 -6.93 7.16
N ARG A 224 13.19 -7.30 5.92
CA ARG A 224 13.22 -8.68 5.41
C ARG A 224 12.36 -9.69 6.20
N SER A 225 11.42 -9.24 7.05
CA SER A 225 10.49 -10.12 7.77
C SER A 225 9.31 -10.61 6.92
N VAL A 226 9.05 -9.94 5.80
CA VAL A 226 7.98 -10.29 4.85
C VAL A 226 8.63 -10.60 3.51
N ARG A 227 8.34 -11.78 2.95
CA ARG A 227 8.86 -12.17 1.63
C ARG A 227 7.99 -11.63 0.49
N ALA A 228 6.68 -11.54 0.70
CA ALA A 228 5.74 -11.06 -0.32
C ALA A 228 4.45 -10.50 0.28
N THR A 229 3.85 -9.54 -0.41
CA THR A 229 2.48 -9.09 -0.14
C THR A 229 1.52 -9.78 -1.08
N VAL A 230 0.34 -10.20 -0.60
CA VAL A 230 -0.72 -10.78 -1.44
C VAL A 230 -2.00 -9.98 -1.26
N THR A 231 -2.64 -9.63 -2.37
CA THR A 231 -3.93 -8.94 -2.40
C THR A 231 -4.88 -9.68 -3.32
N CYS A 232 -6.05 -10.06 -2.82
CA CYS A 232 -7.08 -10.77 -3.58
C CYS A 232 -8.46 -10.10 -3.41
N PRO A 233 -9.40 -10.26 -4.35
CA PRO A 233 -10.81 -10.06 -4.05
C PRO A 233 -11.20 -10.94 -2.85
N LEU A 234 -11.95 -10.41 -1.89
CA LEU A 234 -12.33 -11.16 -0.69
C LEU A 234 -13.20 -12.39 -1.01
N ASP A 235 -13.97 -12.35 -2.11
CA ASP A 235 -14.78 -13.45 -2.62
C ASP A 235 -14.02 -14.46 -3.51
N ASP A 236 -12.76 -14.17 -3.84
CA ASP A 236 -11.82 -15.10 -4.50
C ASP A 236 -10.45 -15.14 -3.79
N PRO A 237 -10.40 -15.52 -2.49
CA PRO A 237 -9.17 -15.48 -1.72
C PRO A 237 -8.26 -16.66 -2.08
N ARG A 238 -6.96 -16.38 -2.20
CA ARG A 238 -5.92 -17.38 -2.51
C ARG A 238 -5.21 -17.91 -1.27
N CYS A 239 -5.14 -17.09 -0.22
CA CYS A 239 -4.56 -17.42 1.07
C CYS A 239 -5.36 -16.74 2.20
N LYS A 240 -5.01 -17.06 3.45
CA LYS A 240 -5.68 -16.49 4.63
C LYS A 240 -5.40 -14.98 4.71
N ALA A 241 -6.44 -14.18 4.82
CA ALA A 241 -6.32 -12.73 5.01
C ALA A 241 -5.93 -12.42 6.45
N GLU A 242 -5.12 -11.38 6.65
CA GLU A 242 -4.88 -10.78 7.96
C GLU A 242 -5.68 -9.49 8.12
N VAL A 243 -5.90 -8.77 7.02
CA VAL A 243 -6.68 -7.53 6.95
C VAL A 243 -7.64 -7.60 5.76
N VAL A 244 -8.85 -7.11 5.94
CA VAL A 244 -9.80 -6.83 4.87
C VAL A 244 -9.78 -5.32 4.61
N ALA A 245 -9.37 -4.92 3.41
CA ALA A 245 -9.40 -3.53 2.97
C ALA A 245 -10.69 -3.26 2.18
N VAL A 246 -11.40 -2.19 2.52
CA VAL A 246 -12.56 -1.70 1.76
C VAL A 246 -12.20 -0.35 1.16
N ILE A 247 -12.43 -0.19 -0.14
CA ILE A 247 -12.24 1.06 -0.88
C ILE A 247 -13.59 1.48 -1.43
N GLY A 248 -14.09 2.63 -0.96
CA GLY A 248 -15.46 3.07 -1.20
C GLY A 248 -15.67 4.52 -0.79
N THR A 249 -16.91 4.95 -0.62
CA THR A 249 -17.22 6.34 -0.27
C THR A 249 -17.03 6.62 1.23
N PRO A 250 -16.88 7.89 1.65
CA PRO A 250 -16.89 8.25 3.07
C PRO A 250 -18.11 7.71 3.84
N GLU A 251 -19.29 7.72 3.22
CA GLU A 251 -20.52 7.18 3.81
C GLU A 251 -20.42 5.68 4.09
N GLN A 252 -19.81 4.92 3.18
CA GLN A 252 -19.59 3.49 3.36
C GLN A 252 -18.61 3.21 4.52
N MET A 253 -17.56 4.03 4.67
CA MET A 253 -16.63 3.93 5.82
C MET A 253 -17.32 4.29 7.14
N MET A 254 -18.23 5.27 7.12
CA MET A 254 -19.06 5.61 8.29
C MET A 254 -19.90 4.41 8.73
N TRP A 255 -20.61 3.77 7.80
CA TRP A 255 -21.42 2.59 8.12
C TRP A 255 -20.60 1.40 8.61
N LEU A 256 -19.41 1.17 8.04
CA LEU A 256 -18.48 0.16 8.55
C LEU A 256 -18.02 0.45 9.97
N SER A 257 -17.70 1.71 10.27
CA SER A 257 -17.32 2.14 11.62
C SER A 257 -18.44 1.84 12.63
N MET A 258 -19.69 2.15 12.26
CA MET A 258 -20.86 1.83 13.06
C MET A 258 -21.09 0.32 13.20
N ALA A 259 -20.86 -0.45 12.14
CA ALA A 259 -20.98 -1.90 12.17
C ALA A 259 -19.97 -2.54 13.13
N THR A 260 -18.72 -2.07 13.12
CA THR A 260 -17.66 -2.54 14.03
C THR A 260 -17.98 -2.28 15.51
N SER A 261 -18.64 -1.17 15.82
CA SER A 261 -19.02 -0.84 17.21
C SER A 261 -20.46 -1.19 17.57
N TYR A 262 -21.20 -1.88 16.70
CA TYR A 262 -22.63 -2.12 16.87
C TYR A 262 -22.99 -2.75 18.24
N TYR A 263 -22.20 -3.70 18.71
CA TYR A 263 -22.44 -4.42 19.97
C TYR A 263 -21.74 -3.82 21.18
N THR A 264 -20.82 -2.89 20.97
CA THR A 264 -19.96 -2.34 22.04
C THR A 264 -20.23 -0.86 22.31
N GLY A 265 -20.81 -0.14 21.36
CA GLY A 265 -20.95 1.32 21.41
C GLY A 265 -19.60 2.06 21.40
N HIS A 266 -18.49 1.36 21.12
CA HIS A 266 -17.16 1.93 21.17
C HIS A 266 -17.00 3.07 20.15
N ARG A 267 -16.37 4.17 20.58
CA ARG A 267 -15.94 5.26 19.70
C ARG A 267 -14.52 4.97 19.24
N HIS A 268 -14.33 4.88 17.93
CA HIS A 268 -13.04 4.55 17.34
C HIS A 268 -12.13 5.77 17.31
N ASP A 269 -10.86 5.55 17.62
CA ASP A 269 -9.78 6.50 17.37
C ASP A 269 -9.08 6.10 16.07
N PHE A 270 -9.10 7.01 15.09
CA PHE A 270 -8.49 6.79 13.79
C PHE A 270 -7.18 7.55 13.65
N HIS A 271 -6.22 6.90 12.99
CA HIS A 271 -4.90 7.43 12.72
C HIS A 271 -4.75 7.58 11.20
N ALA A 272 -5.03 8.79 10.72
CA ALA A 272 -4.91 9.16 9.32
C ALA A 272 -4.16 10.49 9.20
N SER A 273 -2.95 10.46 8.65
CA SER A 273 -2.09 11.64 8.46
C SER A 273 -2.08 12.15 7.04
N GLY A 274 -2.63 11.37 6.09
CA GLY A 274 -2.50 11.66 4.65
C GLY A 274 -1.16 11.21 4.07
N TYR A 275 -0.30 10.58 4.87
CA TYR A 275 0.93 9.92 4.46
C TYR A 275 0.80 8.40 4.63
N ASN A 276 1.53 7.65 3.79
CA ASN A 276 1.62 6.18 3.93
C ASN A 276 0.27 5.42 3.98
N ALA A 277 -0.70 5.80 3.16
CA ALA A 277 -2.07 5.27 3.19
C ALA A 277 -2.20 3.73 3.21
N GLN A 278 -2.06 3.05 2.07
CA GLN A 278 -2.40 1.62 2.04
C GLN A 278 -1.42 0.78 2.86
N CYS A 279 -0.12 1.12 2.83
CA CYS A 279 0.89 0.38 3.58
C CYS A 279 0.78 0.55 5.10
N VAL A 280 0.53 1.77 5.62
CA VAL A 280 0.37 2.03 7.06
C VAL A 280 -1.08 2.04 7.48
N GLU A 281 -1.85 3.01 6.99
CA GLU A 281 -3.18 3.32 7.51
C GLU A 281 -4.21 2.21 7.24
N THR A 282 -4.16 1.56 6.07
CA THR A 282 -5.11 0.49 5.71
C THR A 282 -4.60 -0.91 6.06
N THR A 283 -3.29 -1.13 6.14
CA THR A 283 -2.74 -2.48 6.36
C THR A 283 -2.01 -2.59 7.71
N LEU A 284 -0.92 -1.87 7.91
CA LEU A 284 -0.05 -2.10 9.07
C LEU A 284 -0.72 -1.72 10.40
N LEU A 285 -1.40 -0.58 10.48
CA LEU A 285 -2.10 -0.16 11.70
C LEU A 285 -3.19 -1.15 12.09
N PRO A 286 -4.10 -1.58 11.19
CA PRO A 286 -5.06 -2.63 11.51
C PRO A 286 -4.42 -3.95 11.93
N LEU A 287 -3.40 -4.39 11.19
CA LEU A 287 -2.69 -5.64 11.47
C LEU A 287 -2.11 -5.68 12.89
N THR A 288 -1.43 -4.60 13.27
CA THR A 288 -0.57 -4.56 14.46
C THR A 288 -1.33 -4.09 15.70
N THR A 289 -2.33 -3.22 15.55
CA THR A 289 -3.17 -2.76 16.67
C THR A 289 -4.40 -3.63 16.91
N ARG A 290 -4.78 -4.48 15.93
CA ARG A 290 -6.04 -5.25 15.93
C ARG A 290 -7.28 -4.37 16.05
N LYS A 291 -7.19 -3.10 15.66
CA LYS A 291 -8.31 -2.15 15.56
C LYS A 291 -8.56 -1.81 14.08
N ILE A 292 -9.76 -1.34 13.76
CA ILE A 292 -10.02 -0.79 12.41
C ILE A 292 -9.26 0.53 12.24
N ASN A 293 -8.93 0.89 11.00
CA ASN A 293 -8.42 2.22 10.70
C ASN A 293 -8.87 2.71 9.32
N ILE A 294 -9.02 4.03 9.17
CA ILE A 294 -9.38 4.66 7.88
C ILE A 294 -8.16 5.31 7.23
N SER A 295 -8.27 5.55 5.93
CA SER A 295 -7.29 6.29 5.16
C SER A 295 -7.97 7.24 4.18
N PHE A 296 -7.40 8.43 4.06
CA PHE A 296 -7.77 9.38 3.02
C PHE A 296 -7.12 9.07 1.68
N GLY A 297 -6.21 8.09 1.59
CA GLY A 297 -5.36 7.91 0.42
C GLY A 297 -4.25 8.96 0.38
N CYS A 298 -3.01 8.53 0.50
CA CYS A 298 -1.87 9.45 0.58
C CYS A 298 -1.54 10.05 -0.79
N TYR A 299 -0.70 11.08 -0.80
CA TYR A 299 -0.19 11.71 -2.02
C TYR A 299 0.22 10.68 -3.08
N GLY A 300 1.07 9.72 -2.71
CA GLY A 300 1.56 8.69 -3.63
C GLY A 300 0.47 7.74 -4.10
N CYS A 301 -0.46 7.35 -3.22
CA CYS A 301 -1.60 6.49 -3.58
C CYS A 301 -2.46 7.19 -4.63
N ARG A 302 -2.91 8.41 -4.36
CA ARG A 302 -3.79 9.17 -5.25
C ARG A 302 -3.12 9.50 -6.59
N ALA A 303 -1.82 9.81 -6.59
CA ALA A 303 -1.09 10.11 -7.81
C ALA A 303 -0.84 8.90 -8.73
N SER A 304 -0.92 7.67 -8.22
CA SER A 304 -0.54 6.46 -8.95
C SER A 304 -1.66 5.41 -9.08
N SER A 305 -2.88 5.79 -8.72
CA SER A 305 -4.03 4.91 -8.73
C SER A 305 -5.28 5.66 -9.18
N ASP A 306 -6.39 4.96 -9.27
CA ASP A 306 -7.69 5.50 -9.67
C ASP A 306 -8.61 5.76 -8.48
N VAL A 307 -7.99 6.20 -7.38
CA VAL A 307 -8.69 6.71 -6.21
C VAL A 307 -9.04 8.16 -6.48
N ASP A 308 -10.34 8.44 -6.66
CA ASP A 308 -10.85 9.79 -6.89
C ASP A 308 -11.19 10.52 -5.57
N ASP A 309 -11.65 11.76 -5.68
CA ASP A 309 -11.96 12.65 -4.56
C ASP A 309 -13.13 12.14 -3.69
N ALA A 310 -13.97 11.25 -4.22
CA ALA A 310 -15.10 10.65 -3.49
C ALA A 310 -14.73 9.32 -2.81
N MET A 311 -13.48 8.87 -2.92
CA MET A 311 -13.04 7.60 -2.34
C MET A 311 -12.22 7.78 -1.05
N MET A 312 -12.49 6.87 -0.12
CA MET A 312 -11.74 6.60 1.11
C MET A 312 -11.45 5.11 1.22
N MET A 313 -10.60 4.74 2.16
CA MET A 313 -10.30 3.35 2.45
C MET A 313 -10.44 3.06 3.95
N MET A 314 -10.72 1.80 4.27
CA MET A 314 -10.68 1.29 5.63
C MET A 314 -10.02 -0.08 5.65
N GLY A 315 -9.13 -0.28 6.59
CA GLY A 315 -8.58 -1.59 6.92
C GLY A 315 -9.25 -2.16 8.15
N ILE A 316 -9.67 -3.42 8.04
CA ILE A 316 -10.38 -4.16 9.08
C ILE A 316 -9.57 -5.41 9.41
N PRO A 317 -9.07 -5.59 10.65
CA PRO A 317 -8.43 -6.84 11.04
C PRO A 317 -9.38 -8.00 10.81
N VAL A 318 -8.91 -9.10 10.21
CA VAL A 318 -9.76 -10.26 9.87
C VAL A 318 -10.51 -10.82 11.09
N THR A 319 -9.93 -10.66 12.29
CA THR A 319 -10.50 -11.10 13.56
C THR A 319 -11.77 -10.36 13.96
N LEU A 320 -12.05 -9.19 13.38
CA LEU A 320 -13.26 -8.41 13.65
C LEU A 320 -14.38 -8.65 12.62
N MET A 321 -14.09 -9.38 11.53
CA MET A 321 -14.98 -9.47 10.37
C MET A 321 -16.33 -10.13 10.68
N ASP A 322 -16.35 -11.16 11.52
CA ASP A 322 -17.61 -11.83 11.91
C ASP A 322 -18.55 -10.85 12.62
N ASP A 323 -18.04 -10.05 13.57
CA ASP A 323 -18.84 -9.05 14.29
C ASP A 323 -19.24 -7.88 13.39
N VAL A 324 -18.34 -7.43 12.50
CA VAL A 324 -18.64 -6.37 11.51
C VAL A 324 -19.77 -6.80 10.59
N VAL A 325 -19.70 -8.02 10.03
CA VAL A 325 -20.74 -8.55 9.13
C VAL A 325 -22.05 -8.71 9.87
N ARG A 326 -22.04 -9.19 11.11
CA ARG A 326 -23.24 -9.30 11.95
C ARG A 326 -23.86 -7.93 12.22
N GLY A 327 -23.06 -6.94 12.63
CA GLY A 327 -23.51 -5.56 12.87
C GLY A 327 -24.04 -4.89 11.60
N LEU A 328 -23.38 -5.13 10.46
CA LEU A 328 -23.80 -4.58 9.18
C LEU A 328 -25.15 -5.16 8.72
N ARG A 329 -25.40 -6.46 8.94
CA ARG A 329 -26.72 -7.06 8.69
C ARG A 329 -27.81 -6.38 9.53
N GLU A 330 -27.56 -6.08 10.80
CA GLU A 330 -28.53 -5.39 11.65
C GLU A 330 -28.78 -3.94 11.20
N LEU A 331 -27.72 -3.19 10.89
CA LEU A 331 -27.83 -1.83 10.38
C LEU A 331 -28.56 -1.78 9.03
N GLY A 332 -28.34 -2.79 8.18
CA GLY A 332 -29.00 -2.94 6.87
C GLY A 332 -30.50 -3.16 6.94
N LYS A 333 -31.04 -3.70 8.04
CA LYS A 333 -32.50 -3.92 8.20
C LYS A 333 -33.29 -2.60 8.28
N ARG A 334 -32.69 -1.56 8.85
CA ARG A 334 -33.42 -0.31 9.15
C ARG A 334 -32.57 0.95 9.09
N ALA A 335 -31.44 1.00 9.80
CA ALA A 335 -30.69 2.24 9.99
C ALA A 335 -30.14 2.82 8.67
N ILE A 336 -29.51 1.96 7.86
CA ILE A 336 -28.95 2.34 6.55
C ILE A 336 -30.04 2.81 5.58
N PRO A 337 -31.08 2.00 5.26
CA PRO A 337 -32.10 2.43 4.30
C PRO A 337 -32.84 3.69 4.78
N GLN A 338 -33.25 3.75 6.06
CA GLN A 338 -33.93 4.94 6.58
C GLN A 338 -33.06 6.20 6.53
N SER A 339 -31.74 6.07 6.74
CA SER A 339 -30.84 7.22 6.62
C SER A 339 -30.69 7.70 5.18
N ARG A 340 -30.65 6.78 4.21
CA ARG A 340 -30.54 7.09 2.78
C ARG A 340 -31.85 7.64 2.19
N ASP A 341 -32.99 7.22 2.72
CA ASP A 341 -34.33 7.68 2.30
C ASP A 341 -34.73 9.02 2.93
N LYS A 342 -33.97 9.53 3.91
CA LYS A 342 -34.27 10.83 4.51
C LYS A 342 -34.20 11.93 3.45
N VAL A 343 -35.34 12.58 3.25
CA VAL A 343 -35.42 13.76 2.39
C VAL A 343 -34.58 14.87 3.01
N TYR A 344 -33.47 15.19 2.37
CA TYR A 344 -32.69 16.38 2.69
C TYR A 344 -33.53 17.61 2.36
N LEU A 345 -33.82 18.42 3.39
CA LEU A 345 -34.44 19.72 3.21
C LEU A 345 -33.30 20.73 3.06
N PRO A 346 -33.02 21.23 1.84
CA PRO A 346 -31.98 22.23 1.66
C PRO A 346 -32.34 23.45 2.50
N PRO A 347 -31.36 24.04 3.22
CA PRO A 347 -31.55 25.35 3.77
C PRO A 347 -31.63 26.30 2.57
N PHE A 348 -32.84 26.77 2.27
CA PHE A 348 -33.23 27.78 1.26
C PHE A 348 -33.55 27.26 -0.14
#